data_AF-A0A940PX98-F1
#
_entry.id   AF-A0A940PX98-F1
#
_cell.length_a   1.000
_cell.length_b   1.000
_cell.length_c   1.000
_cell.angle_alpha   90.00
_cell.angle_beta   90.00
_cell.angle_gamma   90.00
#
_symmetry.space_group_name_H-M   'P 1'
#
loop_
_entity.id
_entity.type
_entity.pdbx_description
1 polymer ?
#
loop_
_entity_poly.entity_id
_entity_poly.type
_entity_poly.pdbx_seq_one_letter_code
_entity_poly.pdbx_strand_id
1 'polypeptide(L)' 'MLVILFVVLLMFGAPKLPGLAKSLGQSARILKKEVRGEEEASTTVPAATAKSEEAEPQK' A
#
# COMPACT_ATOMS: atom_id res chain seq x y z
N MET A 1 -18.85 15.05 18.33
CA MET A 1 -18.41 14.16 17.23
C MET A 1 -17.52 13.01 17.67
N LEU A 2 -16.58 13.22 18.60
CA LEU A 2 -15.66 12.16 19.08
C LEU A 2 -16.36 10.96 19.74
N VAL A 3 -17.48 11.18 20.46
CA VAL A 3 -18.25 10.09 21.08
C VAL A 3 -18.81 9.11 20.03
N ILE A 4 -19.31 9.63 18.91
CA ILE A 4 -19.85 8.81 17.83
C ILE A 4 -18.74 7.97 17.17
N LEU A 5 -17.58 8.59 16.92
CA LEU A 5 -16.40 7.87 16.43
C LEU A 5 -15.96 6.78 17.40
N PHE A 6 -15.98 7.05 18.70
CA PHE A 6 -15.62 6.06 19.71
C PHE A 6 -16.58 4.86 19.72
N VAL A 7 -17.89 5.10 19.59
CA VAL A 7 -18.91 4.05 19.49
C VAL A 7 -18.70 3.19 18.23
N VAL A 8 -18.41 3.82 17.08
CA VAL A 8 -18.09 3.12 15.83
C VAL A 8 -16.82 2.28 16.00
N LEU A 9 -15.78 2.81 16.65
CA LEU A 9 -14.53 2.10 16.92
C LEU A 9 -14.71 0.87 17.81
N LEU A 10 -15.58 0.96 18.82
CA LEU A 10 -15.92 -0.14 19.71
C LEU A 10 -16.77 -1.21 18.99
N MET A 11 -17.71 -0.79 18.14
CA MET A 11 -18.61 -1.70 17.40
C MET A 11 -17.87 -2.46 16.28
N PHE A 12 -17.04 -1.76 15.50
CA PHE A 12 -16.18 -2.42 14.53
C PHE A 12 -15.00 -3.12 15.23
N GLY A 13 -14.61 -2.66 16.40
CA GLY A 13 -13.58 -3.25 17.23
C GLY A 13 -12.18 -2.97 16.72
N ALA A 14 -11.24 -2.81 17.66
CA ALA A 14 -9.81 -2.73 17.40
C ALA A 14 -9.26 -3.78 16.39
N PRO A 15 -9.79 -5.03 16.27
CA PRO A 15 -9.27 -5.97 15.27
C PRO A 15 -9.82 -5.77 13.83
N LYS A 16 -10.96 -5.11 13.59
CA LYS A 16 -11.49 -4.94 12.22
C LYS A 16 -10.99 -3.66 11.55
N LEU A 17 -10.64 -2.63 12.32
CA LEU A 17 -9.98 -1.44 11.78
C LEU A 17 -8.67 -1.73 11.02
N PRO A 18 -7.71 -2.51 11.56
CA PRO A 18 -6.47 -2.82 10.84
C PRO A 18 -6.73 -3.66 9.60
N GLY A 19 -7.74 -4.55 9.63
CA GLY A 19 -8.13 -5.36 8.47
C GLY A 19 -8.71 -4.51 7.32
N LEU A 20 -9.61 -3.58 7.63
CA LEU A 20 -10.18 -2.67 6.64
C LEU A 20 -9.12 -1.73 6.07
N ALA A 21 -8.26 -1.14 6.92
CA ALA A 21 -7.14 -0.32 6.46
C ALA A 21 -6.15 -1.10 5.58
N LYS A 22 -5.86 -2.36 5.91
CA LYS A 22 -4.96 -3.22 5.13
C LYS A 22 -5.54 -3.57 3.76
N SER A 23 -6.82 -3.98 3.71
CA SER A 23 -7.50 -4.31 2.44
C SER A 23 -7.65 -3.08 1.52
N LEU A 24 -8.11 -1.95 2.07
CA LEU A 24 -8.26 -0.71 1.30
C LEU A 24 -6.89 -0.15 0.87
N GLY A 25 -5.88 -0.23 1.74
CA GLY A 25 -4.52 0.18 1.44
C GLY A 25 -3.84 -0.69 0.38
N GLN A 26 -4.15 -1.99 0.33
CA GLN A 26 -3.71 -2.86 -0.75
C GLN A 26 -4.32 -2.42 -2.07
N SER A 27 -5.65 -2.30 -2.19
CA SER A 27 -6.30 -1.83 -3.42
C SER A 27 -5.79 -0.45 -3.86
N ALA A 28 -5.74 0.52 -2.94
CA ALA A 28 -5.23 1.86 -3.24
C ALA A 28 -3.76 1.87 -3.71
N ARG A 29 -2.93 0.93 -3.22
CA ARG A 29 -1.52 0.81 -3.65
C ARG A 29 -1.41 0.25 -5.07
N ILE A 30 -2.27 -0.67 -5.48
CA ILE A 30 -2.32 -1.16 -6.87
C ILE A 30 -2.74 0.00 -7.79
N LEU A 31 -3.84 0.66 -7.45
CA LEU A 31 -4.35 1.79 -8.24
C LEU A 31 -3.32 2.93 -8.35
N LYS A 32 -2.66 3.28 -7.25
CA LYS A 32 -1.59 4.29 -7.26
C LYS A 32 -0.39 3.86 -8.12
N LYS A 33 -0.06 2.58 -8.17
CA LYS A 33 1.03 2.07 -9.02
C LYS A 33 0.69 2.15 -10.49
N GLU A 34 -0.54 1.80 -10.87
CA GLU A 34 -0.97 1.90 -12.27
C GLU A 34 -1.07 3.37 -12.70
N VAL A 35 -1.74 4.22 -11.91
CA VAL A 35 -1.87 5.65 -12.19
C VAL A 35 -0.51 6.34 -12.27
N ARG A 36 0.42 6.01 -11.36
CA ARG A 36 1.77 6.59 -11.39
C ARG A 36 2.64 6.00 -12.50
N GLY A 37 2.40 4.77 -12.92
CA GLY A 37 3.06 4.18 -14.09
C GLY A 37 2.68 4.89 -15.38
N GLU A 38 1.43 5.34 -15.50
CA GLU A 38 0.99 6.16 -16.63
C GLU A 38 1.52 7.61 -16.55
N GLU A 39 1.60 8.19 -15.35
CA GLU A 39 2.18 9.53 -15.14
C GLU A 39 3.70 9.56 -15.38
N GLU A 40 4.44 8.53 -14.92
CA GLU A 40 5.89 8.42 -15.10
C GLU A 40 6.28 8.08 -16.56
N ALA A 41 5.41 7.41 -17.31
CA ALA A 41 5.62 7.16 -18.74
C ALA A 41 5.65 8.46 -19.58
N SER A 42 5.15 9.58 -19.05
CA SER A 42 5.17 10.88 -19.73
C SER A 42 6.32 11.80 -19.29
N THR A 43 7.19 11.42 -18.34
CA THR A 43 8.35 12.22 -17.93
C THR A 43 9.48 11.33 -17.37
N THR A 44 10.43 10.96 -18.23
CA THR A 44 11.85 10.59 -17.94
C THR A 44 12.20 9.96 -16.57
N VAL A 45 12.52 8.65 -16.58
CA VAL A 45 13.18 7.81 -15.54
C VAL A 45 14.37 8.54 -14.87
N PRO A 46 14.57 8.60 -13.53
CA PRO A 46 15.05 7.44 -12.73
C PRO A 46 14.79 7.40 -11.19
N ALA A 47 14.85 6.20 -10.57
CA ALA A 47 15.84 5.84 -9.52
C ALA A 47 15.44 4.67 -8.58
N ALA A 48 16.46 3.83 -8.32
CA ALA A 48 16.64 2.88 -7.20
C ALA A 48 15.83 1.57 -7.25
N THR A 49 16.37 0.46 -7.76
CA THR A 49 17.52 -0.30 -7.20
C THR A 49 17.46 -0.41 -5.69
N ALA A 50 17.00 -1.57 -5.19
CA ALA A 50 17.66 -2.36 -4.15
C ALA A 50 16.63 -3.31 -3.51
N LYS A 51 16.57 -4.57 -3.97
CA LYS A 51 16.71 -5.74 -3.08
C LYS A 51 16.83 -7.05 -3.88
N SER A 52 18.02 -7.63 -3.79
CA SER A 52 18.32 -9.07 -3.93
C SER A 52 17.89 -9.76 -5.21
N GLU A 53 18.77 -9.66 -6.21
CA GLU A 53 19.19 -10.85 -6.96
C GLU A 53 20.62 -11.17 -6.52
N GLU A 54 20.75 -11.67 -5.29
CA GLU A 54 21.88 -12.47 -4.86
C GLU A 54 21.35 -13.91 -4.81
N ALA A 55 21.28 -14.49 -6.00
CA ALA A 55 21.23 -15.92 -6.19
C ALA A 55 22.43 -16.24 -7.08
N GLU A 56 23.60 -16.37 -6.46
CA GLU A 56 24.64 -17.22 -7.01
C GLU A 56 24.11 -18.65 -6.98
N PRO A 57 23.88 -19.26 -8.15
CA PRO A 57 24.43 -20.59 -8.34
C PRO A 57 25.04 -20.74 -9.74
N GLN A 58 26.37 -20.78 -9.81
CA GLN A 58 27.21 -21.45 -10.81
C GLN A 58 28.63 -20.86 -10.65
N LYS A 59 29.66 -21.59 -10.22
CA LYS A 59 30.14 -22.87 -10.76
C LYS A 59 31.24 -23.42 -9.83
#